data_AF-A0A356NZN5-F1
#
_entry.id   AF-A0A356NZN5-F1
#
_cell.length_a   1.000
_cell.length_b   1.000
_cell.length_c   1.000
_cell.angle_alpha   90.00
_cell.angle_beta   90.00
_cell.angle_gamma   90.00
#
_symmetry.space_group_name_H-M   'P 1'
#
loop_
_entity.id
_entity.type
_entity.pdbx_description
1 polymer ?
#
loop_
_entity_poly.entity_id
_entity_poly.type
_entity_poly.pdbx_seq_one_letter_code
_entity_poly.pdbx_strand_id
1 'polypeptide(L)'
;MGLALIELIKGLSANGTPPVLQRFSWQMDLAHFMWSNILAFRIMFVLLLIALFMMIPAETRMHVVPGGIAIGALWGFIYWLFNRYWVGRFKFLPITQKRFEGAAGNTVGMKEQILGISHGGEHKAFPVNMLYYHHQIADEVGG
;
A
#
# COMPACT_ATOMS: atom_id res chain seq x y z
N MET A 1 3.72 -1.00 21.87
CA MET A 1 4.00 0.31 21.23
C MET A 1 4.96 0.23 20.03
N GLY A 2 6.05 -0.55 20.06
CA GLY A 2 7.01 -0.60 18.95
C GLY A 2 6.46 -1.03 17.57
N LEU A 3 5.49 -1.96 17.53
CA LEU A 3 4.84 -2.37 16.27
C LEU A 3 4.04 -1.24 15.60
N ALA A 4 3.43 -0.35 16.38
CA ALA A 4 2.67 0.78 15.86
C ALA A 4 3.58 1.82 15.19
N LEU A 5 4.80 2.01 15.69
CA LEU A 5 5.82 2.87 15.07
C LEU A 5 6.30 2.30 13.73
N ILE A 6 6.41 0.97 13.63
CA ILE A 6 6.82 0.29 12.39
C ILE A 6 5.77 0.45 11.27
N GLU A 7 4.48 0.34 11.62
CA GLU A 7 3.39 0.61 10.68
C GLU A 7 3.28 2.09 10.31
N LEU A 8 3.62 3.01 11.22
CA LEU A 8 3.64 4.46 10.94
C LEU A 8 4.72 4.82 9.89
N ILE A 9 5.91 4.20 9.97
CA ILE A 9 7.00 4.44 9.00
C ILE A 9 6.64 3.90 7.61
N LYS A 10 5.91 2.79 7.51
CA LYS A 10 5.46 2.22 6.22
C LYS A 10 4.22 2.91 5.67
N GLY A 11 3.26 3.19 6.54
CA GLY A 11 2.03 3.91 6.24
C GLY A 11 2.29 5.31 5.73
N LEU A 12 3.45 5.92 6.00
CA LEU A 12 3.78 7.23 5.43
C LEU A 12 4.53 7.16 4.09
N SER A 13 4.78 5.97 3.53
CA SER A 13 5.37 5.82 2.18
C SER A 13 4.29 5.64 1.12
N ALA A 14 4.58 5.96 -0.13
CA ALA A 14 3.60 6.16 -1.22
C ALA A 14 2.57 5.02 -1.47
N ASN A 15 2.81 3.80 -0.98
CA ASN A 15 1.89 2.67 -1.08
C ASN A 15 1.04 2.42 0.18
N GLY A 16 1.20 3.21 1.24
CA GLY A 16 0.58 3.02 2.55
C GLY A 16 -0.10 4.27 3.14
N THR A 17 -0.03 5.43 2.48
CA THR A 17 -0.56 6.71 2.98
C THR A 17 -2.01 6.58 3.43
N PRO A 18 -2.34 6.76 4.73
CA PRO A 18 -3.70 6.67 5.23
C PRO A 18 -4.65 7.58 4.45
N PRO A 19 -5.89 7.16 4.18
CA PRO A 19 -6.87 7.96 3.42
C PRO A 19 -7.05 9.40 3.96
N VAL A 20 -6.89 9.59 5.28
CA VAL A 20 -6.97 10.91 5.93
C VAL A 20 -5.83 11.84 5.54
N LEU A 21 -4.65 11.29 5.24
CA LEU A 21 -3.48 12.06 4.78
C LEU A 21 -3.52 12.29 3.27
N GLN A 22 -4.29 11.49 2.53
CA GLN A 22 -4.41 11.58 1.08
C GLN A 22 -5.11 12.85 0.57
N ARG A 23 -5.79 13.58 1.45
CA ARG A 23 -6.47 14.84 1.10
C ARG A 23 -5.56 16.07 1.09
N PHE A 24 -4.31 15.94 1.56
CA PHE A 24 -3.40 17.07 1.67
C PHE A 24 -2.44 17.12 0.48
N SER A 25 -2.23 18.31 -0.08
CA SER A 25 -1.36 18.53 -1.24
C SER A 25 0.10 18.15 -0.98
N TRP A 26 0.58 18.31 0.25
CA TRP A 26 1.95 17.97 0.67
C TRP A 26 2.19 16.48 0.90
N GLN A 27 1.16 15.62 0.77
CA GLN A 27 1.30 14.19 1.07
C GLN A 27 2.42 13.52 0.26
N MET A 28 2.62 13.97 -0.99
CA MET A 28 3.59 13.37 -1.90
C MET A 28 5.01 13.75 -1.50
N ASP A 29 5.21 14.97 -1.02
CA ASP A 29 6.48 15.44 -0.49
C ASP A 29 6.84 14.69 0.79
N LEU A 30 5.86 14.49 1.69
CA LEU A 30 6.07 13.67 2.89
C LEU A 30 6.39 12.22 2.53
N ALA A 31 5.64 11.62 1.60
CA ALA A 31 5.88 10.25 1.17
C ALA A 31 7.26 10.08 0.54
N HIS A 32 7.69 11.06 -0.27
CA HIS A 32 9.00 11.10 -0.87
C HIS A 32 10.11 11.25 0.18
N PHE A 33 9.95 12.17 1.15
CA PHE A 33 10.89 12.35 2.26
C PHE A 33 11.02 11.07 3.10
N MET A 34 9.89 10.47 3.47
CA MET A 34 9.87 9.24 4.26
C MET A 34 10.54 8.08 3.56
N TRP A 35 10.29 7.92 2.25
CA TRP A 35 10.91 6.88 1.45
C TRP A 35 12.41 7.12 1.25
N SER A 36 12.80 8.35 0.91
CA SER A 36 14.21 8.71 0.67
C SER A 36 15.07 8.53 1.93
N ASN A 37 14.47 8.71 3.10
CA ASN A 37 15.15 8.57 4.39
C ASN A 37 14.82 7.25 5.12
N ILE A 38 14.17 6.30 4.46
CA ILE A 38 13.66 5.08 5.12
C ILE A 38 14.77 4.26 5.77
N LEU A 39 15.97 4.25 5.19
CA LEU A 39 17.13 3.56 5.76
C LEU A 39 17.56 4.22 7.08
N ALA A 40 17.65 5.55 7.13
CA ALA A 40 18.01 6.30 8.33
C ALA A 40 16.99 6.06 9.45
N PHE A 41 15.69 6.11 9.13
CA PHE A 41 14.63 5.79 10.10
C PHE A 41 14.73 4.35 10.63
N ARG A 42 15.04 3.38 9.77
CA ARG A 42 15.25 1.98 10.20
C ARG A 42 16.43 1.83 11.14
N ILE A 43 17.57 2.45 10.82
CA ILE A 43 18.77 2.41 11.67
C ILE A 43 18.45 3.03 13.03
N MET A 44 17.88 4.24 13.05
CA MET A 44 17.50 4.92 14.29
C MET A 44 16.54 4.09 15.13
N PHE A 45 15.57 3.43 14.50
CA PHE A 45 14.63 2.55 15.20
C PHE A 45 15.31 1.32 15.82
N VAL A 46 16.23 0.65 15.10
CA VAL A 46 16.99 -0.48 15.63
C VAL A 46 17.86 -0.03 16.82
N LEU A 47 18.53 1.12 16.72
CA LEU A 47 19.31 1.68 17.82
C LEU A 47 18.43 1.96 19.04
N LEU A 48 17.23 2.50 18.84
CA LEU A 48 16.28 2.73 19.93
C LEU A 48 15.83 1.42 20.59
N LEU A 49 15.55 0.37 19.80
CA LEU A 49 15.20 -0.95 20.35
C LEU A 49 16.35 -1.55 21.18
N ILE A 50 17.59 -1.43 20.71
CA ILE A 50 18.78 -1.86 21.45
C ILE A 50 18.89 -1.07 22.75
N ALA A 51 18.75 0.26 22.70
CA ALA A 51 18.82 1.10 23.89
C ALA A 51 17.75 0.70 24.93
N LEU A 52 16.49 0.54 24.50
CA LEU A 52 15.41 0.09 25.37
C LEU A 52 15.69 -1.30 25.97
N PHE A 53 16.23 -2.23 25.19
CA PHE A 53 16.61 -3.55 25.68
C PHE A 53 17.73 -3.50 26.72
N MET A 54 18.72 -2.62 26.54
CA MET A 54 19.82 -2.43 27.48
C MET A 54 19.38 -1.77 28.79
N MET A 55 18.29 -0.99 28.78
CA MET A 55 17.69 -0.41 29.99
C MET A 55 16.94 -1.43 30.86
N ILE A 56 16.65 -2.62 30.33
CA ILE A 56 16.02 -3.70 31.11
C ILE A 56 17.06 -4.31 32.07
N PRO A 57 16.73 -4.49 33.36
CA PRO A 57 17.61 -5.15 34.33
C PRO A 57 18.06 -6.53 33.83
N ALA A 58 19.34 -6.87 34.07
CA ALA A 58 19.95 -8.06 33.50
C ALA A 58 19.22 -9.35 33.88
N GLU A 59 18.69 -9.40 35.10
CA GLU A 59 17.94 -10.52 35.67
C GLU A 59 16.60 -10.80 34.99
N THR A 60 15.98 -9.80 34.35
CA THR A 60 14.69 -9.95 33.65
C THR A 60 14.82 -9.88 32.13
N ARG A 61 15.98 -9.46 31.63
CA ARG A 61 16.24 -9.20 30.21
C ARG A 61 15.99 -10.41 29.31
N MET A 62 16.34 -11.61 29.77
CA MET A 62 16.13 -12.83 28.99
C MET A 62 14.66 -13.26 28.92
N HIS A 63 13.82 -12.86 29.89
CA HIS A 63 12.39 -13.19 29.89
C HIS A 63 11.61 -12.48 28.79
N VAL A 64 12.09 -11.31 28.32
CA VAL A 64 11.41 -10.56 27.25
C VAL A 64 11.79 -11.03 25.85
N VAL A 65 12.88 -11.79 25.70
CA VAL A 65 13.40 -12.24 24.40
C VAL A 65 12.42 -13.14 23.65
N PRO A 66 11.80 -14.19 24.26
CA PRO A 66 10.85 -15.04 23.55
C PRO A 66 9.63 -14.26 23.03
N GLY A 67 9.10 -13.33 23.83
CA GLY A 67 8.00 -12.46 23.40
C GLY A 67 8.40 -11.53 22.25
N GLY A 68 9.61 -10.96 22.31
CA GLY A 68 10.17 -10.16 21.23
C GLY A 68 10.33 -10.94 19.92
N ILE A 69 10.82 -12.18 20.00
CA ILE A 69 10.94 -13.08 18.83
C ILE A 69 9.56 -13.38 18.25
N ALA A 70 8.58 -13.75 19.08
CA ALA A 70 7.23 -14.06 18.62
C ALA A 70 6.56 -12.86 17.93
N ILE A 71 6.67 -11.67 18.53
CA ILE A 71 6.16 -10.42 17.97
C ILE A 71 6.87 -10.07 16.66
N GLY A 72 8.20 -10.20 16.61
CA GLY A 72 9.00 -9.96 15.41
C GLY A 72 8.65 -10.91 14.27
N ALA A 73 8.46 -12.20 14.57
CA ALA A 73 8.07 -13.22 13.61
C ALA A 73 6.66 -12.97 13.06
N LEU A 74 5.70 -12.63 13.93
CA LEU A 74 4.34 -12.26 13.51
C LEU A 74 4.35 -11.05 12.58
N TRP A 75 5.09 -10.01 12.94
CA TRP A 75 5.23 -8.83 12.07
C TRP A 75 5.91 -9.17 10.75
N GLY A 76 6.98 -9.97 10.78
CA GLY A 76 7.69 -10.43 9.58
C GLY A 76 6.78 -11.22 8.64
N PHE A 77 5.92 -12.09 9.21
CA PHE A 77 4.90 -12.82 8.47
C PHE A 77 3.86 -11.89 7.84
N ILE A 78 3.29 -10.94 8.61
CA ILE A 78 2.34 -9.94 8.09
C ILE A 78 3.00 -9.14 6.96
N TYR A 79 4.22 -8.67 7.16
CA TYR A 79 4.95 -7.95 6.12
C TYR A 79 5.11 -8.78 4.86
N TRP A 80 5.60 -10.02 4.99
CA TRP A 80 5.79 -10.92 3.86
C TRP A 80 4.47 -11.20 3.13
N LEU A 81 3.41 -11.53 3.88
CA LEU A 81 2.10 -11.88 3.33
C LEU A 81 1.54 -10.73 2.50
N PHE A 82 1.47 -9.52 3.08
CA PHE A 82 0.83 -8.39 2.42
C PHE A 82 1.75 -7.73 1.38
N ASN A 83 3.00 -7.41 1.72
CA ASN A 83 3.88 -6.64 0.83
C ASN A 83 4.63 -7.48 -0.19
N ARG A 84 4.90 -8.77 0.07
CA ARG A 84 5.66 -9.61 -0.86
C ARG A 84 4.76 -10.58 -1.62
N TYR A 85 3.93 -11.35 -0.92
CA TYR A 85 3.07 -12.35 -1.54
C TYR A 85 1.86 -11.70 -2.21
N TRP A 86 1.08 -10.90 -1.48
CA TRP A 86 -0.16 -10.33 -2.03
C TRP A 86 0.06 -9.21 -3.03
N VAL A 87 0.88 -8.21 -2.71
CA VAL A 87 1.20 -7.15 -3.68
C VAL A 87 1.78 -7.74 -4.96
N GLY A 88 2.70 -8.71 -4.86
CA GLY A 88 3.32 -9.33 -6.03
C GLY A 88 2.37 -10.18 -6.87
N ARG A 89 1.35 -10.81 -6.25
CA ARG A 89 0.48 -11.78 -6.92
C ARG A 89 -0.90 -11.24 -7.32
N PHE A 90 -1.42 -10.25 -6.61
CA PHE A 90 -2.81 -9.80 -6.76
C PHE A 90 -2.95 -8.32 -7.10
N LYS A 91 -1.97 -7.46 -6.78
CA LYS A 91 -2.07 -6.01 -7.06
C LYS A 91 -2.05 -5.69 -8.57
N PHE A 92 -1.49 -6.59 -9.38
CA PHE A 92 -1.27 -6.40 -10.81
C PHE A 92 -2.00 -7.44 -11.67
N LEU A 93 -3.08 -8.05 -11.17
CA LEU A 93 -3.83 -9.00 -12.00
C LEU A 93 -4.38 -8.27 -13.25
N PRO A 94 -4.25 -8.87 -14.45
CA PRO A 94 -4.83 -8.31 -15.65
C PRO A 94 -6.36 -8.37 -15.57
N ILE A 95 -7.02 -7.44 -16.24
CA ILE A 95 -8.47 -7.50 -16.43
C ILE A 95 -8.75 -8.68 -17.37
N THR A 96 -9.33 -9.76 -16.84
CA THR A 96 -9.65 -10.97 -17.63
C THR A 96 -11.03 -10.91 -18.29
N GLN A 97 -11.91 -10.02 -17.82
CA GLN A 97 -13.27 -9.86 -18.34
C GLN A 97 -13.59 -8.39 -18.56
N LYS A 98 -13.56 -7.94 -19.82
CA LYS A 98 -14.00 -6.60 -20.23
C LYS A 98 -15.48 -6.69 -20.60
N ARG A 99 -16.39 -6.22 -19.74
CA ARG A 99 -17.84 -6.19 -19.99
C ARG A 99 -18.33 -4.76 -20.09
N PHE A 100 -18.97 -4.43 -21.20
CA PHE A 100 -19.60 -3.13 -21.42
C PHE A 100 -21.10 -3.27 -21.31
N GLU A 101 -21.70 -2.52 -20.39
CA GLU A 101 -23.14 -2.46 -20.22
C GLU A 101 -23.68 -1.17 -20.84
N GLY A 102 -24.91 -1.27 -21.38
CA GLY A 102 -25.68 -0.09 -21.73
C GLY A 102 -26.12 0.67 -20.48
N ALA A 103 -26.59 1.90 -20.65
CA ALA A 103 -26.97 2.77 -19.53
C ALA A 103 -27.98 2.14 -18.56
N ALA A 104 -28.92 1.34 -19.06
CA ALA A 104 -29.92 0.65 -18.24
C ALA A 104 -29.32 -0.47 -17.35
N GLY A 105 -28.19 -1.05 -17.74
CA GLY A 105 -27.46 -2.07 -16.98
C GLY A 105 -26.31 -1.50 -16.13
N ASN A 106 -26.12 -0.18 -16.13
CA ASN A 106 -25.02 0.45 -15.41
C ASN A 106 -25.21 0.36 -13.90
N THR A 107 -24.30 -0.34 -13.23
CA THR A 107 -24.23 -0.39 -11.76
C THR A 107 -23.17 0.53 -11.18
N VAL A 108 -22.39 1.23 -12.02
CA VAL A 108 -21.38 2.20 -11.56
C VAL A 108 -22.09 3.44 -11.02
N GLY A 109 -21.65 3.91 -9.85
CA GLY A 109 -22.19 5.11 -9.23
C GLY A 109 -22.08 6.35 -10.12
N MET A 110 -23.15 7.14 -10.21
CA MET A 110 -23.23 8.32 -11.10
C MET A 110 -22.28 9.47 -10.74
N LYS A 111 -21.61 9.39 -9.58
CA LYS A 111 -20.61 10.37 -9.12
C LYS A 111 -19.17 9.95 -9.45
N GLU A 112 -18.97 8.73 -9.93
CA GLU A 112 -17.65 8.25 -10.32
C GLU A 112 -17.16 9.02 -11.54
N GLN A 113 -15.91 9.47 -11.49
CA GLN A 113 -15.29 10.08 -12.65
C GLN A 113 -15.14 9.03 -13.74
N ILE A 114 -15.52 9.38 -14.96
CA ILE A 114 -15.45 8.48 -16.12
C ILE A 114 -14.54 9.06 -17.20
N LEU A 115 -13.85 8.18 -17.93
CA LEU A 115 -13.18 8.48 -19.18
C LEU A 115 -14.05 7.94 -20.32
N GLY A 116 -14.54 8.84 -21.16
CA GLY A 116 -15.21 8.50 -22.41
C GLY A 116 -14.20 8.42 -23.55
N ILE A 117 -14.32 7.41 -24.41
CA ILE A 117 -13.53 7.23 -25.63
C ILE A 117 -14.49 7.12 -26.80
N SER A 118 -14.21 7.90 -27.85
CA SER A 118 -14.96 7.88 -29.11
C SER A 118 -13.99 7.58 -30.24
N HIS A 119 -14.18 6.47 -30.94
CA HIS A 119 -13.31 6.04 -32.03
C HIS A 119 -14.09 5.25 -33.07
N GLY A 120 -13.96 5.59 -34.36
CA GLY A 120 -14.59 4.85 -35.45
C GLY A 120 -16.13 4.79 -35.39
N GLY A 121 -16.79 5.76 -34.74
CA GLY A 121 -18.25 5.74 -34.53
C GLY A 121 -18.70 4.90 -33.32
N GLU A 122 -17.78 4.24 -32.62
CA GLU A 122 -18.05 3.58 -31.35
C GLU A 122 -17.78 4.52 -30.16
N HIS A 123 -18.63 4.41 -29.13
CA HIS A 123 -18.51 5.17 -27.90
C HIS A 123 -18.47 4.22 -26.70
N LYS A 124 -17.40 4.31 -25.91
CA LYS A 124 -17.20 3.51 -24.69
C LYS A 124 -16.86 4.44 -23.53
N ALA A 125 -17.25 4.08 -22.32
CA ALA A 125 -16.91 4.82 -21.12
C ALA A 125 -16.44 3.87 -20.02
N PHE A 126 -15.45 4.31 -19.26
CA PHE A 126 -14.87 3.53 -18.17
C PHE A 126 -14.68 4.41 -16.95
N PRO A 127 -14.92 3.90 -15.74
CA PRO A 127 -14.55 4.59 -14.51
C PRO A 127 -13.04 4.85 -14.48
N VAL A 128 -12.61 6.08 -14.19
CA VAL A 128 -11.18 6.42 -14.17
C VAL A 128 -10.45 5.67 -13.04
N ASN A 129 -11.17 5.26 -12.00
CA ASN A 129 -10.60 4.40 -10.95
C ASN A 129 -10.11 3.02 -11.48
N MET A 130 -10.62 2.53 -12.62
CA MET A 130 -10.05 1.33 -13.28
C MET A 130 -8.67 1.62 -13.90
N LEU A 131 -8.38 2.86 -14.29
CA LEU A 131 -7.06 3.30 -14.79
C LEU A 131 -6.06 3.51 -13.65
N TYR A 132 -6.54 3.92 -12.47
CA TYR A 132 -5.71 4.14 -11.28
C TYR A 132 -5.47 2.88 -10.44
N TYR A 133 -6.32 1.86 -10.57
CA TYR A 133 -5.96 0.52 -10.15
C TYR A 133 -4.78 0.07 -11.00
N HIS A 134 -3.74 -0.50 -10.38
CA HIS A 134 -2.43 -0.77 -10.99
C HIS A 134 -2.47 -1.91 -12.03
N HIS A 135 -3.55 -2.03 -12.79
CA HIS A 135 -3.75 -3.04 -13.79
C HIS A 135 -2.83 -2.75 -14.97
N GLN A 136 -2.19 -3.80 -15.46
CA GLN A 136 -1.63 -3.80 -16.80
C GLN A 136 -2.81 -3.74 -17.76
N ILE A 137 -3.08 -2.57 -18.32
CA ILE A 137 -3.89 -2.48 -19.52
C ILE A 137 -2.98 -3.00 -20.62
N ALA A 138 -3.22 -4.23 -21.08
CA ALA A 138 -2.56 -4.74 -22.27
C ALA A 138 -2.84 -3.75 -23.40
N ASP A 139 -1.78 -3.26 -24.04
CA ASP A 139 -1.88 -2.36 -25.17
C ASP A 139 -2.46 -3.16 -26.35
N GLU A 140 -3.74 -2.93 -26.64
CA GLU A 140 -4.43 -3.46 -27.81
C GLU A 140 -4.87 -2.25 -28.64
N VAL A 141 -4.13 -1.95 -29.71
CA VAL A 141 -4.52 -0.92 -30.68
C VAL A 141 -5.79 -1.38 -31.38
N GLY A 142 -6.92 -0.75 -31.04
CA GLY A 142 -8.22 -1.05 -31.62
C GLY A 142 -9.11 -2.00 -30.79
N GLY A 143 -8.63 -2.48 -29.64
CA GLY A 143 -9.42 -3.27 -28.69
C GLY A 143 -8.96 -4.70 -28.50
#